data_AF-E3BK82-F1
#
_entry.id   AF-E3BK82-F1
#
_cell.length_a   1.000
_cell.length_b   1.000
_cell.length_c   1.000
_cell.angle_alpha   90.00
_cell.angle_beta   90.00
_cell.angle_gamma   90.00
#
_symmetry.space_group_name_H-M   'P 1'
#
loop_
_entity.id
_entity.type
_entity.pdbx_description
1 polymer ?
#
loop_
_entity_poly.entity_id
_entity_poly.type
_entity_poly.pdbx_seq_one_letter_code
_entity_poly.pdbx_strand_id
1 'polypeptide(L)'
;MLLGMGVDKVMRGQGLGFELISIARNFCCKNNQIEWLDLNVLGGNRPAINLYNKSGFKQIGKIDDFYRIDGRPIAELTMTMSTHKQ
;
A
#
# COMPACT_ATOMS: atom_id res chain seq x y z
N MET A 1 3.53 -1.00 -10.97
CA MET A 1 3.63 0.46 -10.71
C MET A 1 3.78 0.63 -9.22
N LEU A 2 4.74 1.43 -8.75
CA LEU A 2 4.94 1.65 -7.31
C LEU A 2 4.04 2.79 -6.81
N LEU A 3 3.17 2.50 -5.84
CA LEU A 3 2.25 3.46 -5.23
C LEU A 3 2.85 4.07 -3.96
N GLY A 4 2.85 5.40 -3.90
CA GLY A 4 3.00 6.18 -2.67
C GLY A 4 1.72 6.95 -2.37
N MET A 5 1.26 6.93 -1.12
CA MET A 5 0.05 7.65 -0.70
C MET A 5 0.09 8.02 0.78
N GLY A 6 -0.63 9.08 1.13
CA GLY A 6 -0.83 9.51 2.50
C GLY A 6 -2.11 10.33 2.62
N VAL A 7 -2.72 10.29 3.80
CA VAL A 7 -3.86 11.14 4.16
C VAL A 7 -3.44 12.00 5.34
N ASP A 8 -3.78 13.29 5.27
CA ASP A 8 -3.54 14.23 6.36
C ASP A 8 -4.09 13.67 7.68
N LYS A 9 -3.35 13.86 8.78
CA LYS A 9 -3.67 13.29 10.08
C LYS A 9 -5.10 13.62 10.53
N VAL A 10 -5.59 14.84 10.27
CA VAL A 10 -6.93 15.26 10.70
C VAL A 10 -8.05 14.66 9.86
N MET A 11 -7.73 14.13 8.68
CA MET A 11 -8.69 13.57 7.73
C MET A 11 -8.71 12.03 7.72
N ARG A 12 -7.92 11.37 8.59
CA ARG A 12 -7.87 9.91 8.69
C ARG A 12 -9.14 9.33 9.31
N GLY A 13 -9.38 8.04 9.09
CA GLY A 13 -10.52 7.31 9.64
C GLY A 13 -11.84 7.52 8.88
N GLN A 14 -11.82 8.31 7.79
CA GLN A 14 -13.02 8.66 7.00
C GLN A 14 -13.11 7.91 5.66
N GLY A 15 -12.29 6.87 5.46
CA GLY A 15 -12.29 6.08 4.23
C GLY A 15 -11.46 6.65 3.07
N LEU A 16 -10.90 7.86 3.19
CA LEU A 16 -10.10 8.50 2.12
C LEU A 16 -8.94 7.64 1.60
N GLY A 17 -8.31 6.84 2.46
CA GLY A 17 -7.26 5.91 2.04
C GLY A 17 -7.78 4.86 1.04
N PHE A 18 -8.99 4.35 1.23
CA PHE A 18 -9.61 3.43 0.28
C PHE A 18 -9.95 4.13 -1.03
N GLU A 19 -10.42 5.37 -0.96
CA GLU A 19 -10.77 6.15 -2.13
C GLU A 19 -9.53 6.43 -3.01
N LEU A 20 -8.41 6.82 -2.39
CA LEU A 20 -7.13 6.99 -3.10
C LEU A 20 -6.68 5.70 -3.81
N ILE A 21 -6.78 4.55 -3.14
CA ILE A 21 -6.44 3.25 -3.75
C ILE A 21 -7.40 2.93 -4.90
N SER A 22 -8.70 3.21 -4.74
CA SER A 22 -9.69 3.00 -5.79
C SER A 22 -9.39 3.83 -7.04
N ILE A 23 -9.02 5.10 -6.86
CA ILE A 23 -8.60 6.00 -7.95
C ILE A 23 -7.36 5.45 -8.64
N ALA A 24 -6.32 5.05 -7.88
CA ALA A 24 -5.10 4.48 -8.43
C ALA A 24 -5.37 3.17 -9.19
N ARG A 25 -6.21 2.29 -8.65
CA ARG A 25 -6.63 1.05 -9.31
C ARG A 25 -7.37 1.34 -10.61
N ASN A 26 -8.32 2.27 -10.59
CA ASN A 26 -9.09 2.65 -11.78
C ASN A 26 -8.19 3.24 -12.86
N PHE A 27 -7.16 4.00 -12.48
CA PHE A 27 -6.13 4.45 -13.41
C PHE A 27 -5.40 3.27 -14.04
N CYS A 28 -4.95 2.29 -13.26
CA CYS A 28 -4.29 1.10 -13.81
C CYS A 28 -5.22 0.29 -14.73
N CYS A 29 -6.48 0.06 -14.33
CA CYS A 29 -7.42 -0.71 -15.14
C CYS A 29 -7.76 -0.05 -16.50
N LYS A 30 -7.55 1.26 -16.65
CA LYS A 30 -7.68 1.98 -17.93
C LYS A 30 -6.41 1.89 -18.78
N ASN A 31 -5.28 1.52 -18.17
CA ASN A 31 -3.99 1.39 -18.81
C ASN A 31 -3.56 -0.08 -18.82
N ASN A 32 -3.97 -0.83 -19.86
CA ASN A 32 -3.77 -2.30 -19.95
C ASN A 32 -2.31 -2.77 -19.88
N GLN A 33 -1.33 -1.86 -19.91
CA GLN A 33 0.09 -2.15 -19.73
C GLN A 33 0.52 -2.24 -18.25
N ILE A 34 -0.31 -1.76 -17.32
CA ILE A 34 -0.02 -1.79 -15.88
C ILE A 34 -0.77 -2.96 -15.27
N GLU A 35 -0.08 -4.08 -15.09
CA GLU A 35 -0.66 -5.34 -14.58
C GLU A 35 -0.65 -5.47 -13.05
N TRP A 36 0.24 -4.72 -12.40
CA TRP A 36 0.47 -4.80 -10.97
C TRP A 36 0.58 -3.41 -10.34
N LEU A 37 -0.01 -3.29 -9.15
CA LEU A 37 0.14 -2.17 -8.25
C LEU A 37 0.91 -2.64 -7.03
N ASP A 38 2.10 -2.07 -6.83
CA ASP A 38 3.05 -2.45 -5.79
C ASP A 38 3.15 -1.34 -4.77
N LEU A 39 3.49 -1.68 -3.53
CA LEU A 39 3.81 -0.70 -2.49
C LEU A 39 4.79 -1.27 -1.48
N ASN A 40 5.46 -0.35 -0.77
CA ASN A 40 6.23 -0.65 0.42
C ASN A 40 5.56 0.00 1.63
N VAL A 41 5.55 -0.70 2.76
CA VAL A 41 4.99 -0.19 4.01
C VAL A 41 5.85 -0.61 5.19
N LEU A 42 6.05 0.32 6.14
CA LEU A 42 6.72 0.03 7.40
C LEU A 42 5.97 -1.08 8.14
N GLY A 43 6.68 -2.11 8.61
CA GLY A 43 6.07 -3.27 9.27
C GLY A 43 5.30 -2.93 10.55
N GLY A 44 5.57 -1.78 11.17
CA GLY A 44 4.82 -1.26 12.32
C GLY A 44 3.53 -0.50 11.97
N ASN A 45 3.28 -0.16 10.69
CA ASN A 45 2.17 0.67 10.26
C ASN A 45 0.88 -0.15 10.08
N ARG A 46 0.34 -0.65 11.20
CA ARG A 46 -0.88 -1.48 11.24
C ARG A 46 -2.08 -0.86 10.50
N PRO A 47 -2.37 0.46 10.62
CA PRO A 47 -3.46 1.07 9.88
C PRO A 47 -3.31 0.93 8.36
N ALA A 48 -2.12 1.19 7.81
CA ALA A 48 -1.86 1.08 6.38
C ALA A 48 -1.89 -0.38 5.92
N ILE A 49 -1.26 -1.30 6.67
CA ILE A 49 -1.28 -2.74 6.35
C ILE A 49 -2.71 -3.27 6.28
N ASN A 50 -3.56 -2.89 7.25
CA ASN A 50 -4.97 -3.30 7.25
C ASN A 50 -5.75 -2.69 6.07
N LEU A 51 -5.49 -1.43 5.73
CA LEU A 51 -6.07 -0.78 4.55
C LEU A 51 -5.70 -1.54 3.26
N TYR A 52 -4.42 -1.87 3.08
CA TYR A 52 -3.93 -2.55 1.88
C TYR A 52 -4.47 -3.98 1.76
N ASN A 53 -4.47 -4.75 2.85
CA ASN A 53 -5.07 -6.10 2.88
C ASN A 53 -6.55 -6.06 2.49
N LYS A 54 -7.33 -5.14 3.08
CA LYS A 54 -8.75 -4.96 2.73
C LYS A 54 -8.98 -4.48 1.30
N SER A 55 -8.00 -3.80 0.71
CA SER A 55 -8.07 -3.31 -0.66
C SER A 55 -7.66 -4.37 -1.70
N GLY A 56 -7.20 -5.55 -1.27
CA GLY A 56 -6.83 -6.66 -2.15
C GLY A 56 -5.33 -6.83 -2.40
N PHE A 57 -4.48 -6.07 -1.71
CA PHE A 57 -3.04 -6.29 -1.74
C PHE A 57 -2.66 -7.54 -0.96
N LYS A 58 -1.63 -8.24 -1.44
CA LYS A 58 -1.01 -9.39 -0.78
C LYS A 58 0.44 -9.04 -0.45
N GLN A 59 0.89 -9.40 0.74
CA GLN A 59 2.30 -9.30 1.09
C GLN A 59 3.08 -10.36 0.30
N ILE A 60 4.13 -9.93 -0.39
CA ILE A 60 5.03 -10.80 -1.19
C ILE A 60 6.47 -10.75 -0.70
N GLY A 61 6.80 -9.79 0.17
CA GLY A 61 8.15 -9.63 0.69
C GLY A 61 8.15 -9.00 2.07
N LYS A 62 9.20 -9.32 2.81
CA LYS A 62 9.55 -8.69 4.07
C LYS A 62 11.07 -8.64 4.16
N ILE A 63 11.60 -7.46 4.43
CA ILE A 63 13.00 -7.31 4.80
C ILE A 63 13.01 -6.85 6.26
N ASP A 64 13.44 -7.74 7.14
CA ASP A 64 13.62 -7.42 8.54
C ASP A 64 14.73 -6.40 8.71
N ASP A 65 14.57 -5.53 9.70
CA ASP A 65 15.55 -4.51 10.05
C ASP A 65 16.03 -3.63 8.88
N PHE A 66 15.09 -3.17 8.06
CA PHE A 66 15.40 -2.34 6.88
C PHE A 66 15.60 -0.85 7.23
N TYR A 67 14.86 -0.35 8.23
CA TYR A 67 14.86 1.05 8.64
C TYR A 67 15.30 1.23 10.10
N ARG A 68 15.91 2.39 10.39
CA ARG A 68 16.17 2.91 11.73
C ARG A 68 15.25 4.10 11.99
N ILE A 69 14.24 3.93 12.84
CA ILE A 69 13.32 5.01 13.25
C ILE A 69 13.39 5.14 14.77
N ASP A 70 13.80 6.31 15.26
CA ASP A 70 14.05 6.58 16.69
C ASP A 70 14.94 5.51 17.35
N GLY A 71 15.98 5.08 16.62
CA GLY A 71 16.92 4.04 17.05
C GLY A 71 16.38 2.62 17.03
N ARG A 72 15.12 2.40 16.64
CA ARG A 72 14.49 1.07 16.59
C ARG A 72 14.58 0.46 15.19
N PRO A 73 14.84 -0.87 15.08
CA PRO A 73 14.71 -1.61 13.84
C PRO A 73 13.25 -1.67 13.39
N ILE A 74 12.97 -1.30 12.15
CA ILE A 74 11.65 -1.44 11.53
C ILE A 74 11.79 -2.20 10.21
N ALA A 75 10.99 -3.24 10.04
CA ALA A 75 10.95 -4.01 8.79
C ALA A 75 10.29 -3.22 7.65
N GLU A 76 10.68 -3.51 6.42
CA GLU A 76 9.94 -3.13 5.21
C GLU A 76 9.07 -4.30 4.77
N LEU A 77 7.80 -4.04 4.47
CA LEU A 77 6.92 -5.01 3.82
C LEU A 77 6.68 -4.58 2.38
N THR A 78 6.79 -5.53 1.45
CA THR A 78 6.42 -5.35 0.04
C THR A 78 5.08 -6.01 -0.19
N MET A 79 4.12 -5.25 -0.72
CA MET A 79 2.78 -5.77 -1.04
C MET A 79 2.43 -5.45 -2.49
N THR A 80 1.66 -6.33 -3.13
CA THR A 80 1.24 -6.18 -4.51
C THR A 80 -0.24 -6.54 -4.71
N MET A 81 -0.88 -5.94 -5.70
CA MET A 81 -2.24 -6.23 -6.14
C MET A 81 -2.28 -6.29 -7.67
N SER A 82 -2.91 -7.34 -8.22
CA SER A 82 -3.18 -7.44 -9.66
C SER A 82 -4.27 -6.45 -10.07
N THR A 83 -4.06 -5.76 -11.20
CA THR A 83 -4.99 -4.76 -11.76
C THR A 83 -5.90 -5.36 -12.83
N HIS A 84 -5.66 -6.62 -13.23
CA HIS A 84 -6.50 -7.36 -14.16
C HIS A 84 -7.92 -7.51 -13.58
N LYS A 85 -8.95 -7.40 -14.43
CA LYS A 85 -10.33 -7.68 -14.03
C LYS A 85 -10.43 -9.19 -13.74
N GLN A 86 -10.89 -9.54 -12.53
CA GLN A 86 -11.42 -10.88 -12.24
C GLN A 86 -12.76 -11.05 -12.93
#